data_AF-A0A0B1YW50-F1
#
_entry.id   AF-A0A0B1YW50-F1
#
_cell.length_a   1.000
_cell.length_b   1.000
_cell.length_c   1.000
_cell.angle_alpha   90.00
_cell.angle_beta   90.00
_cell.angle_gamma   90.00
#
_symmetry.space_group_name_H-M   'P 1'
#
loop_
_entity.id
_entity.type
_entity.pdbx_description
1 polymer ?
#
loop_
_entity_poly.entity_id
_entity_poly.type
_entity_poly.pdbx_seq_one_letter_code
_entity_poly.pdbx_strand_id
1 'polypeptide(L)' 'MSALDTQVAGGHYKSLKIQPIEYIHANSIPFAEGSVIKYVTRWRDKGGLADLEKAKHFLELLIELEQRARGLE' A
#
# COMPACT_ATOMS: atom_id res chain seq x y z
N MET A 1 -14.00 -2.58 -21.06
CA MET A 1 -13.02 -3.21 -20.16
C MET A 1 -12.35 -2.12 -19.37
N SER A 2 -12.37 -2.22 -18.04
CA SER A 2 -11.70 -1.29 -17.12
C SER A 2 -10.25 -1.72 -16.89
N ALA A 3 -9.37 -0.77 -16.56
CA ALA A 3 -8.03 -1.09 -16.06
C ALA A 3 -8.09 -1.95 -14.78
N LEU A 4 -9.17 -1.81 -13.99
CA LEU A 4 -9.41 -2.62 -12.78
C LEU A 4 -9.66 -4.11 -13.10
N ASP A 5 -10.13 -4.44 -14.31
CA ASP A 5 -10.36 -5.83 -14.71
C ASP A 5 -9.04 -6.57 -15.04
N THR A 6 -7.95 -5.82 -15.19
CA THR A 6 -6.64 -6.31 -15.63
C THR A 6 -5.60 -6.14 -14.53
N GLN A 7 -4.90 -7.23 -14.20
CA GLN A 7 -3.71 -7.19 -13.35
C GLN A 7 -2.55 -7.71 -14.18
N VAL A 8 -1.53 -6.88 -14.35
CA VAL A 8 -0.29 -7.30 -15.01
C VAL A 8 0.52 -8.11 -13.99
N ALA A 9 0.67 -9.40 -14.29
CA ALA A 9 1.35 -10.41 -13.47
C ALA A 9 0.74 -10.71 -12.09
N GLY A 10 0.58 -12.02 -11.81
CA GLY A 10 -0.07 -12.52 -10.60
C GLY A 10 -1.59 -12.29 -10.57
N GLY A 11 -2.22 -12.54 -9.42
CA GLY A 11 -3.68 -12.37 -9.22
C GLY A 11 -4.11 -11.83 -7.85
N HIS A 12 -3.19 -11.27 -7.07
CA HIS A 12 -3.37 -10.88 -5.67
C HIS A 12 -4.33 -9.70 -5.40
N TYR A 13 -4.86 -9.01 -6.42
CA TYR A 13 -5.91 -8.01 -6.23
C TYR A 13 -7.25 -8.39 -6.89
N LYS A 14 -7.25 -9.23 -7.94
CA LYS A 14 -8.47 -9.55 -8.70
C LYS A 14 -9.52 -10.31 -7.91
N SER A 15 -9.11 -11.05 -6.88
CA SER A 15 -10.01 -11.80 -6.00
C SER A 15 -10.60 -10.95 -4.87
N LEU A 16 -10.14 -9.71 -4.71
CA LEU A 16 -10.59 -8.83 -3.64
C LEU A 16 -11.95 -8.22 -3.98
N LYS A 17 -12.78 -8.03 -2.95
CA LYS A 17 -14.05 -7.30 -3.08
C LYS A 17 -13.85 -5.83 -3.46
N ILE A 18 -12.74 -5.24 -2.99
CA ILE A 18 -12.30 -3.87 -3.29
C ILE A 18 -10.78 -3.95 -3.50
N GLN A 19 -10.28 -3.50 -4.64
CA GLN A 19 -8.84 -3.44 -4.88
C GLN A 19 -8.22 -2.27 -4.12
N PRO A 20 -6.96 -2.38 -3.62
CA PRO A 20 -6.32 -1.31 -2.87
C PRO A 20 -6.34 0.05 -3.57
N ILE A 21 -6.17 0.06 -4.90
CA ILE A 21 -6.18 1.31 -5.67
C ILE A 21 -7.52 2.03 -5.61
N GLU A 22 -8.64 1.29 -5.54
CA GLU A 22 -9.98 1.87 -5.43
C GLU A 22 -10.14 2.57 -4.08
N TYR A 23 -9.80 1.89 -2.98
CA TYR A 23 -9.89 2.47 -1.64
C TYR A 23 -8.94 3.66 -1.45
N ILE A 24 -7.69 3.53 -1.90
CA ILE A 24 -6.66 4.59 -1.82
C ILE A 24 -7.11 5.83 -2.59
N HIS A 25 -7.59 5.65 -3.81
CA HIS A 25 -8.02 6.76 -4.67
C HIS A 25 -9.29 7.43 -4.12
N ALA A 26 -10.30 6.65 -3.71
CA ALA A 26 -11.55 7.18 -3.18
C ALA A 26 -11.37 8.05 -1.93
N ASN A 27 -10.32 7.78 -1.13
CA ASN A 27 -10.03 8.51 0.11
C ASN A 27 -8.86 9.50 -0.02
N SER A 28 -8.36 9.75 -1.23
CA SER A 28 -7.22 10.65 -1.48
C SER A 28 -5.99 10.34 -0.60
N ILE A 29 -5.73 9.05 -0.36
CA ILE A 29 -4.64 8.60 0.52
C ILE A 29 -3.29 8.83 -0.18
N PRO A 30 -2.32 9.49 0.48
CA PRO A 30 -1.01 9.75 -0.10
C PRO A 30 -0.18 8.48 -0.33
N PHE A 31 0.97 8.65 -0.99
CA PHE A 31 1.78 7.54 -1.49
C PHE A 31 2.32 6.60 -0.39
N ALA A 32 2.73 7.15 0.76
CA ALA A 32 3.34 6.35 1.83
C ALA A 32 2.31 5.41 2.45
N GLU A 33 1.19 5.96 2.91
CA GLU A 33 0.06 5.24 3.48
C GLU A 33 -0.60 4.31 2.45
N GLY A 34 -0.72 4.75 1.20
CA GLY A 34 -1.20 3.92 0.10
C GLY A 34 -0.29 2.72 -0.17
N SER A 35 1.03 2.89 -0.03
CA SER A 35 1.98 1.78 -0.10
C SER A 35 1.80 0.81 1.06
N VAL A 36 1.59 1.29 2.28
CA VAL A 36 1.25 0.45 3.45
C VAL A 36 0.02 -0.39 3.12
N ILE A 37 -1.11 0.22 2.74
CA ILE A 37 -2.37 -0.47 2.41
C ILE A 37 -2.15 -1.55 1.35
N LYS A 38 -1.46 -1.21 0.25
CA LYS A 38 -1.14 -2.13 -0.85
C LYS A 38 -0.36 -3.36 -0.37
N TYR A 39 0.68 -3.16 0.45
CA TYR A 39 1.53 -4.25 0.93
C TYR A 39 0.83 -5.13 1.97
N VAL A 40 0.13 -4.53 2.95
CA VAL A 40 -0.63 -5.30 3.97
C VAL A 40 -1.85 -6.00 3.38
N THR A 41 -2.35 -5.57 2.23
CA THR A 41 -3.43 -6.29 1.54
C THR A 41 -2.92 -7.57 0.89
N ARG A 42 -1.79 -7.52 0.18
CA ARG A 42 -1.36 -8.60 -0.72
C ARG A 42 -0.33 -9.58 -0.14
N TRP A 43 0.11 -9.38 1.10
CA TRP A 43 1.28 -10.10 1.63
C TRP A 43 1.08 -11.62 1.62
N ARG A 44 -0.13 -12.13 1.91
CA ARG A 44 -0.41 -13.58 1.87
C ARG A 44 -0.37 -14.15 0.45
N ASP A 45 -0.75 -13.35 -0.53
CA ASP A 45 -1.00 -13.79 -1.92
C ASP A 45 0.13 -13.43 -2.90
N LYS A 46 1.17 -12.71 -2.45
CA LYS A 46 2.30 -12.29 -3.31
C LYS A 46 3.66 -12.37 -2.64
N GLY A 47 3.90 -11.50 -1.65
CA GLY A 47 5.27 -11.19 -1.18
C GLY A 47 5.66 -11.78 0.16
N GLY A 48 4.74 -12.45 0.86
CA GLY A 48 4.96 -12.98 2.20
C GLY A 48 5.42 -11.90 3.19
N LEU A 49 6.32 -12.30 4.09
CA LEU A 49 6.90 -11.40 5.09
C LEU A 49 7.63 -10.20 4.47
N ALA A 50 8.19 -10.34 3.27
CA ALA A 50 8.90 -9.23 2.61
C ALA A 50 7.97 -8.07 2.25
N ASP A 51 6.68 -8.31 2.01
CA ASP A 51 5.73 -7.21 1.84
C ASP A 51 5.35 -6.57 3.19
N LEU A 52 5.31 -7.32 4.29
CA LEU A 52 5.13 -6.74 5.63
C LEU A 52 6.31 -5.85 6.04
N GLU A 53 7.55 -6.27 5.77
CA GLU A 53 8.73 -5.44 6.03
C GLU A 53 8.73 -4.14 5.18
N LYS A 54 8.24 -4.20 3.93
CA LYS A 54 8.05 -2.99 3.12
C LYS A 54 6.98 -2.07 3.72
N ALA A 55 5.87 -2.63 4.21
CA ALA A 55 4.83 -1.83 4.88
C ALA A 55 5.39 -1.15 6.14
N LYS A 56 6.14 -1.88 6.96
CA LYS A 56 6.83 -1.35 8.15
C LYS A 56 7.78 -0.21 7.76
N HIS A 57 8.61 -0.39 6.74
CA HIS A 57 9.53 0.65 6.29
C HIS A 57 8.81 1.93 5.83
N PHE A 58 7.68 1.80 5.13
CA PHE A 58 6.88 2.99 4.75
C PHE A 58 6.29 3.73 5.96
N LEU A 59 5.95 3.02 7.04
CA LEU A 59 5.55 3.66 8.30
C LEU A 59 6.73 4.38 8.97
N GLU A 60 7.91 3.77 9.00
CA GLU A 60 9.13 4.40 9.53
C GLU A 60 9.45 5.69 8.78
N LEU A 61 9.42 5.67 7.45
CA LEU A 61 9.62 6.85 6.61
C LEU A 61 8.59 7.96 6.92
N LEU A 62 7.32 7.60 7.05
CA LEU A 62 6.26 8.57 7.34
C LEU A 62 6.47 9.24 8.71
N ILE A 63 6.87 8.46 9.72
CA ILE A 63 7.18 8.96 11.06
C ILE A 63 8.37 9.92 11.00
N GLU A 64 9.48 9.53 10.35
CA GLU A 64 10.68 10.37 10.23
C GLU A 64 10.37 11.71 9.52
N LEU A 65 9.61 11.66 8.43
CA LEU A 65 9.22 12.85 7.68
C LEU A 65 8.30 13.78 8.48
N GLU A 66 7.34 13.23 9.23
CA GLU A 66 6.48 14.02 10.12
C GLU A 66 7.26 14.64 11.29
N GLN A 67 8.20 13.89 11.89
CA GLN A 67 9.07 14.42 12.94
C GLN A 67 9.91 15.58 12.43
N ARG A 68 10.51 15.44 11.23
CA ARG A 68 11.23 16.51 10.54
C ARG A 68 10.38 17.73 10.26
N ALA A 69 9.19 17.53 9.70
CA ALA A 69 8.27 18.61 9.38
C ALA A 69 7.83 19.40 10.62
N ARG A 70 7.82 18.76 11.79
CA ARG A 70 7.44 19.35 13.08
C ARG A 70 8.63 19.85 13.91
N GLY A 71 9.87 19.66 13.45
CA GLY A 71 11.08 20.05 14.19
C GLY A 71 11.28 19.27 15.49
N LEU A 72 10.92 17.97 15.51
CA LEU A 72 11.02 17.08 16.67
C LEU A 72 12.31 16.23 16.66
N GLU A 73 13.38 16.68 16.00
CA GLU A 73 14.68 16.00 15.95
C GLU A 73 15.50 16.16 17.24
#